data_AF-A0A9N8EWS5-F1
#
_entry.id   AF-A0A9N8EWS5-F1
#
_cell.length_a   1.000
_cell.length_b   1.000
_cell.length_c   1.000
_cell.angle_alpha   90.00
_cell.angle_beta   90.00
_cell.angle_gamma   90.00
#
_symmetry.space_group_name_H-M   'P 1'
#
loop_
_entity.id
_entity.type
_entity.pdbx_description
1 polymer ?
#
loop_
_entity_poly.entity_id
_entity_poly.type
_entity_poly.pdbx_seq_one_letter_code
_entity_poly.pdbx_strand_id
1 'polypeptide(L)'
;MTAATSKKSVSFADDSKNTLHIYDALATDILWQWPAFFEKSRLAARSDGKRFKQDGFATLLEDSFCNSSNDIQKRLNEYAKLCEGGRGVERFVCRSMYQTRKAERAKAIKAILIGQEQARQKGLSPEVAAEELRDVSLIFCLNAKVFARRIGKADESACYSKKKASSSSSVCTATSTKRELRANIAPARVA
;
A
#
# COMPACT_ATOMS: atom_id res chain seq x y z
N MET A 1 45.46 3.24 3.95
CA MET A 1 44.52 2.73 2.93
C MET A 1 43.21 3.49 3.05
N THR A 2 42.99 4.48 2.20
CA THR A 2 41.78 5.34 2.21
C THR A 2 41.04 5.15 0.91
N ALA A 3 39.86 4.52 0.97
CA ALA A 3 38.99 4.36 -0.19
C ALA A 3 38.24 5.67 -0.48
N ALA A 4 38.58 6.32 -1.59
CA ALA A 4 37.87 7.48 -2.09
C ALA A 4 36.54 7.03 -2.72
N THR A 5 35.41 7.33 -2.08
CA THR A 5 34.08 7.18 -2.69
C THR A 5 33.88 8.30 -3.71
N SER A 6 33.98 7.99 -5.00
CA SER A 6 33.67 8.93 -6.07
C SER A 6 32.16 9.24 -6.07
N LYS A 7 31.81 10.52 -5.96
CA LYS A 7 30.44 10.99 -6.13
C LYS A 7 30.12 10.94 -7.62
N LYS A 8 29.22 10.04 -8.03
CA LYS A 8 28.71 10.00 -9.41
C LYS A 8 27.67 11.10 -9.59
N SER A 9 27.96 12.11 -10.40
CA SER A 9 26.98 13.08 -10.88
C SER A 9 26.42 12.60 -12.22
N VAL A 10 25.11 12.72 -12.41
CA VAL A 10 24.43 12.44 -13.68
C VAL A 10 24.20 13.77 -14.40
N SER A 11 24.77 13.92 -15.58
CA SER A 11 24.44 14.97 -16.54
C SER A 11 23.83 14.32 -17.78
N PHE A 12 22.68 14.82 -18.23
CA PHE A 12 22.03 14.35 -19.45
C PHE A 12 22.67 15.02 -20.67
N ALA A 13 22.98 14.24 -21.70
CA ALA A 13 23.62 14.71 -22.93
C ALA A 13 22.57 15.06 -24.00
N ASP A 14 22.92 15.99 -24.88
CA ASP A 14 22.16 16.49 -26.03
C ASP A 14 21.53 15.39 -26.89
N ASP A 15 20.29 15.64 -27.35
CA ASP A 15 19.37 14.76 -28.10
C ASP A 15 19.91 14.19 -29.43
N SER A 16 21.15 14.49 -29.81
CA SER A 16 21.78 13.95 -31.02
C SER A 16 22.47 12.59 -30.83
N LYS A 17 22.47 12.04 -29.61
CA LYS A 17 23.06 10.72 -29.29
C LYS A 17 22.13 9.90 -28.42
N ASN A 18 21.06 9.36 -29.00
CA ASN A 18 20.29 8.30 -28.36
C ASN A 18 21.23 7.13 -28.05
N THR A 19 21.56 6.96 -26.77
CA THR A 19 22.37 5.85 -26.31
C THR A 19 21.41 4.68 -26.11
N LEU A 20 21.38 3.77 -27.08
CA LEU A 20 20.56 2.56 -26.98
C LEU A 20 21.21 1.63 -25.95
N HIS A 21 20.71 1.67 -24.71
CA HIS A 21 21.13 0.75 -23.67
C HIS A 21 20.56 -0.64 -23.98
N ILE A 22 21.31 -1.44 -24.73
CA ILE A 22 21.06 -2.87 -24.85
C ILE A 22 21.53 -3.51 -23.55
N TYR A 23 20.58 -3.95 -22.74
CA TYR A 23 20.89 -4.74 -21.55
C TYR A 23 21.26 -6.16 -21.99
N ASP A 24 22.33 -6.69 -21.41
CA ASP A 24 22.68 -8.11 -21.56
C ASP A 24 21.46 -8.94 -21.14
N ALA A 25 20.97 -9.81 -22.04
CA ALA A 25 19.78 -10.63 -21.82
C ALA A 25 19.90 -11.50 -20.55
N LEU A 26 21.11 -11.74 -20.06
CA LEU A 26 21.41 -12.47 -18.82
C LEU A 26 20.94 -11.74 -17.55
N ALA A 27 20.65 -10.44 -17.60
CA ALA A 27 20.08 -9.72 -16.45
C ALA A 27 18.57 -10.00 -16.23
N THR A 28 17.90 -10.67 -17.19
CA THR A 28 16.47 -10.95 -17.10
C THR A 28 16.11 -12.21 -16.31
N ASP A 29 17.06 -13.14 -16.12
CA ASP A 29 16.85 -14.37 -15.34
C ASP A 29 16.64 -14.10 -13.82
N ILE A 30 17.06 -12.94 -13.33
CA ILE A 30 16.90 -12.55 -11.92
C ILE A 30 15.50 -11.96 -11.65
N LEU A 31 14.78 -11.53 -12.68
CA LEU A 31 13.51 -10.80 -12.51
C LEU A 31 12.27 -11.71 -12.45
N TRP A 32 12.38 -12.95 -12.95
CA TRP A 32 11.26 -13.88 -13.01
C TRP A 32 11.58 -15.17 -12.26
N GLN A 33 10.81 -15.45 -11.20
CA GLN A 33 10.92 -16.72 -10.50
C GLN A 33 10.56 -17.87 -11.45
N TRP A 34 11.33 -18.96 -11.38
CA TRP A 34 11.01 -20.19 -12.11
C TRP A 34 9.55 -20.61 -11.83
N PRO A 35 8.71 -20.93 -12.83
CA PRO A 35 7.27 -21.19 -12.65
C PRO A 35 6.87 -22.11 -11.49
N ALA A 36 7.53 -23.25 -11.32
CA ALA A 36 7.41 -24.16 -10.18
C ALA A 36 7.70 -23.50 -8.82
N PHE A 37 8.72 -22.64 -8.72
CA PHE A 37 9.01 -21.92 -7.48
C PHE A 37 7.94 -20.86 -7.19
N PHE A 38 7.48 -20.16 -8.23
CA PHE A 38 6.37 -19.23 -8.13
C PHE A 38 5.09 -19.94 -7.64
N GLU A 39 4.75 -21.09 -8.23
CA GLU A 39 3.59 -21.88 -7.83
C GLU A 39 3.71 -22.38 -6.39
N LYS A 40 4.88 -22.88 -5.99
CA LYS A 40 5.15 -23.28 -4.60
C LYS A 40 4.95 -22.10 -3.64
N SER A 41 5.51 -20.93 -3.95
CA SER A 41 5.38 -19.72 -3.15
C SER A 41 3.92 -19.24 -3.07
N ARG A 42 3.18 -19.35 -4.18
CA ARG A 42 1.76 -19.00 -4.26
C ARG A 42 0.90 -19.92 -3.38
N LEU A 43 1.16 -21.22 -3.39
CA LEU A 43 0.47 -22.19 -2.54
C LEU A 43 0.78 -21.97 -1.06
N ALA A 44 2.04 -21.71 -0.72
CA ALA A 44 2.45 -21.36 0.64
C ALA A 44 1.71 -20.11 1.14
N ALA A 45 1.71 -19.02 0.37
CA ALA A 45 1.01 -17.78 0.71
C ALA A 45 -0.51 -17.99 0.88
N ARG A 46 -1.13 -18.89 0.11
CA ARG A 46 -2.54 -19.27 0.30
C ARG A 46 -2.77 -20.02 1.61
N SER A 47 -1.86 -20.93 1.95
CA SER A 47 -1.92 -21.68 3.21
C SER A 47 -1.77 -20.75 4.40
N ASP A 48 -0.77 -19.87 4.38
CA ASP A 48 -0.56 -18.85 5.41
C ASP A 48 -1.76 -17.91 5.52
N GLY A 49 -2.33 -17.49 4.39
CA GLY A 49 -3.52 -16.66 4.37
C GLY A 49 -4.74 -17.31 5.01
N LYS A 50 -4.92 -18.63 4.84
CA LYS A 50 -5.97 -19.39 5.54
C LYS A 50 -5.73 -19.44 7.04
N ARG A 51 -4.48 -19.69 7.47
CA ARG A 51 -4.10 -19.70 8.89
C ARG A 51 -4.35 -18.34 9.54
N PHE A 52 -3.81 -17.26 8.97
CA PHE A 52 -4.01 -15.90 9.48
C PHE A 52 -5.46 -15.44 9.49
N LYS A 53 -6.27 -15.95 8.55
CA LYS A 53 -7.71 -15.72 8.58
C LYS A 53 -8.37 -16.41 9.78
N GLN A 54 -7.97 -17.64 10.12
CA GLN A 54 -8.46 -18.36 11.31
C GLN A 54 -8.02 -17.66 12.60
N ASP A 55 -6.82 -17.06 12.60
CA ASP A 55 -6.29 -16.26 13.72
C ASP A 55 -6.99 -14.89 13.87
N GLY A 56 -7.96 -14.56 13.02
CA GLY A 56 -8.78 -13.36 13.11
C GLY A 56 -8.19 -12.11 12.45
N PHE A 57 -7.04 -12.21 11.77
CA PHE A 57 -6.35 -11.04 11.17
C PHE A 57 -7.13 -10.37 10.03
N ALA A 58 -8.16 -11.03 9.48
CA ALA A 58 -9.03 -10.44 8.48
C ALA A 58 -9.69 -9.14 8.97
N THR A 59 -10.05 -9.07 10.26
CA THR A 59 -10.69 -7.89 10.88
C THR A 59 -9.79 -6.65 10.90
N LEU A 60 -8.47 -6.85 11.01
CA LEU A 60 -7.47 -5.77 10.97
C LEU A 60 -7.34 -5.18 9.55
N LEU A 61 -7.57 -6.00 8.53
CA LEU A 61 -7.47 -5.61 7.13
C LEU A 61 -8.80 -5.12 6.53
N GLU A 62 -9.91 -5.33 7.23
CA GLU A 62 -11.24 -4.93 6.77
C GLU A 62 -11.29 -3.42 6.49
N ASP A 63 -11.81 -3.05 5.32
CA ASP A 63 -11.88 -1.68 4.77
C ASP A 63 -10.55 -0.94 4.59
N SER A 64 -9.41 -1.57 4.85
CA SER A 64 -8.10 -0.89 4.85
C SER A 64 -7.67 -0.33 3.48
N PHE A 65 -8.22 -0.84 2.38
CA PHE A 65 -7.77 -0.50 1.02
C PHE A 65 -8.12 0.92 0.57
N CYS A 66 -9.38 1.33 0.73
CA CYS A 66 -9.87 2.64 0.26
C CYS A 66 -10.28 3.58 1.40
N ASN A 67 -10.36 3.10 2.64
CA ASN A 67 -10.86 3.91 3.76
C ASN A 67 -9.83 4.95 4.21
N SER A 68 -10.25 6.20 4.39
CA SER A 68 -9.40 7.32 4.82
C SER A 68 -9.24 7.42 6.34
N SER A 69 -9.91 6.57 7.13
CA SER A 69 -9.86 6.59 8.59
C SER A 69 -8.44 6.57 9.15
N ASN A 70 -8.22 7.37 10.20
CA ASN A 70 -6.93 7.46 10.90
C ASN A 70 -6.56 6.13 11.60
N ASP A 71 -7.57 5.31 11.95
CA ASP A 71 -7.36 4.04 12.64
C ASP A 71 -6.82 2.95 11.71
N ILE A 72 -6.89 3.14 10.39
CA ILE A 72 -6.38 2.17 9.41
C ILE A 72 -4.90 1.92 9.64
N GLN A 73 -4.09 2.97 9.83
CA GLN A 73 -2.65 2.79 10.00
C GLN A 73 -2.33 1.99 11.27
N LYS A 74 -3.08 2.21 12.36
CA LYS A 74 -2.90 1.46 13.62
C LYS A 74 -3.19 -0.04 13.41
N ARG A 75 -4.32 -0.37 12.76
CA ARG A 75 -4.68 -1.76 12.44
C ARG A 75 -3.67 -2.43 11.51
N LEU A 76 -3.14 -1.70 10.53
CA LEU A 76 -2.10 -2.20 9.64
C LEU A 76 -0.78 -2.44 10.37
N ASN A 77 -0.39 -1.56 11.31
CA ASN A 77 0.79 -1.76 12.15
C ASN A 77 0.65 -3.01 13.04
N GLU A 78 -0.54 -3.21 13.63
CA GLU A 78 -0.85 -4.42 14.40
C GLU A 78 -0.79 -5.67 13.52
N TYR A 79 -1.38 -5.62 12.32
CA TYR A 79 -1.27 -6.71 11.35
C TYR A 79 0.19 -7.02 11.00
N ALA A 80 0.99 -6.02 10.61
CA ALA A 80 2.39 -6.22 10.22
C ALA A 80 3.25 -6.76 11.36
N LYS A 81 2.97 -6.36 12.60
CA LYS A 81 3.66 -6.86 13.80
C LYS A 81 3.34 -8.33 14.09
N LEU A 82 2.08 -8.74 13.93
CA LEU A 82 1.64 -10.11 14.19
C LEU A 82 1.97 -11.06 13.04
N CYS A 83 2.03 -10.52 11.82
CA CYS A 83 2.20 -11.26 10.58
C CYS A 83 3.66 -11.17 10.12
N GLU A 84 4.59 -11.77 10.89
CA GLU A 84 6.02 -11.79 10.56
C GLU A 84 6.24 -12.31 9.12
N GLY A 85 6.66 -11.43 8.21
CA GLY A 85 6.96 -11.78 6.82
C GLY A 85 5.75 -12.06 5.91
N GLY A 86 4.50 -11.78 6.32
CA GLY A 86 3.31 -12.11 5.53
C GLY A 86 2.95 -11.12 4.40
N ARG A 87 3.96 -10.48 3.80
CA ARG A 87 3.75 -9.53 2.71
C ARG A 87 3.13 -10.23 1.50
N GLY A 88 2.08 -9.63 0.95
CA GLY A 88 1.36 -10.20 -0.19
C GLY A 88 0.36 -11.29 0.18
N VAL A 89 0.32 -11.73 1.44
CA VAL A 89 -0.65 -12.68 1.99
C VAL A 89 -1.98 -11.99 2.30
N GLU A 90 -2.00 -10.67 2.46
CA GLU A 90 -3.18 -9.88 2.85
C GLU A 90 -4.38 -10.16 1.93
N ARG A 91 -4.11 -10.40 0.64
CA ARG A 91 -5.12 -10.74 -0.39
C ARG A 91 -5.87 -12.05 -0.12
N PHE A 92 -5.26 -12.96 0.63
CA PHE A 92 -5.83 -14.26 0.99
C PHE A 92 -6.47 -14.23 2.38
N VAL A 93 -6.07 -13.27 3.23
CA VAL A 93 -6.62 -13.07 4.58
C VAL A 93 -7.99 -12.39 4.53
N CYS A 94 -8.11 -11.26 3.82
CA CYS A 94 -9.33 -10.45 3.78
C CYS A 94 -9.97 -10.44 2.38
N ARG A 95 -11.16 -11.06 2.26
CA ARG A 95 -11.87 -11.22 0.98
C ARG A 95 -12.46 -9.91 0.47
N SER A 96 -13.06 -9.10 1.32
CA SER A 96 -13.66 -7.80 0.94
C SER A 96 -12.60 -6.84 0.39
N MET A 97 -11.47 -6.73 1.08
CA MET A 97 -10.31 -5.96 0.62
C MET A 97 -9.82 -6.45 -0.76
N TYR A 98 -9.73 -7.77 -0.96
CA TYR A 98 -9.36 -8.35 -2.25
C TYR A 98 -10.37 -8.02 -3.36
N GLN A 99 -11.68 -8.13 -3.10
CA GLN A 99 -12.70 -7.79 -4.08
C GLN A 99 -12.66 -6.31 -4.46
N THR A 100 -12.48 -5.43 -3.48
CA THR A 100 -12.34 -3.98 -3.70
C THR A 100 -11.12 -3.68 -4.58
N ARG A 101 -9.97 -4.27 -4.25
CA ARG A 101 -8.75 -4.18 -5.07
C ARG A 101 -8.97 -4.65 -6.51
N LYS A 102 -9.66 -5.78 -6.69
CA LYS A 102 -9.96 -6.35 -8.00
C LYS A 102 -10.87 -5.42 -8.81
N ALA A 103 -11.91 -4.87 -8.19
CA ALA A 103 -12.84 -3.94 -8.83
C ALA A 103 -12.12 -2.64 -9.26
N GLU A 104 -11.33 -2.04 -8.38
CA GLU A 104 -10.58 -0.81 -8.68
C GLU A 104 -9.54 -1.04 -9.79
N ARG A 105 -8.85 -2.19 -9.79
CA ARG A 105 -7.95 -2.57 -10.89
C ARG A 105 -8.69 -2.67 -12.22
N ALA A 106 -9.86 -3.31 -12.24
CA ALA A 106 -10.66 -3.44 -13.47
C ALA A 106 -11.13 -2.08 -13.99
N LYS A 107 -11.54 -1.16 -13.09
CA LYS A 107 -11.87 0.22 -13.45
C LYS A 107 -10.69 0.96 -14.05
N ALA A 108 -9.51 0.86 -13.44
CA ALA A 108 -8.29 1.50 -13.94
C ALA A 108 -7.92 1.00 -15.35
N ILE A 109 -7.95 -0.32 -15.58
CA ILE A 109 -7.68 -0.89 -16.90
C ILE A 109 -8.69 -0.36 -17.94
N LYS A 110 -9.98 -0.39 -17.61
CA LYS A 110 -11.03 0.10 -18.51
C LYS A 110 -10.84 1.59 -18.84
N ALA A 111 -10.52 2.41 -17.85
CA ALA A 111 -10.28 3.85 -18.05
C ALA A 111 -9.11 4.10 -19.00
N ILE A 112 -8.01 3.35 -18.86
CA ILE A 112 -6.85 3.46 -19.76
C ILE A 112 -7.21 3.05 -21.18
N LEU A 113 -7.94 1.94 -21.37
CA LEU A 113 -8.37 1.50 -22.70
C LEU A 113 -9.29 2.54 -23.38
N ILE A 114 -10.20 3.15 -22.62
CA ILE A 114 -11.05 4.24 -23.13
C ILE A 114 -10.20 5.45 -23.49
N GLY A 115 -9.25 5.84 -22.64
CA GLY A 115 -8.34 6.95 -22.91
C GLY A 115 -7.50 6.73 -24.15
N GLN A 116 -7.02 5.50 -24.38
CA GLN A 116 -6.26 5.13 -25.57
C GLN A 116 -7.10 5.28 -26.84
N GLU A 117 -8.34 4.81 -26.80
CA GLU A 117 -9.26 4.94 -27.93
C GLU A 117 -9.63 6.41 -28.19
N GLN A 118 -9.85 7.21 -27.16
CA GLN A 118 -10.09 8.66 -27.29
C GLN A 118 -8.89 9.41 -27.88
N ALA A 119 -7.68 9.09 -27.42
CA ALA A 119 -6.45 9.68 -27.97
C ALA A 119 -6.28 9.34 -29.46
N ARG A 120 -6.58 8.09 -29.84
CA ARG A 120 -6.57 7.64 -31.24
C ARG A 120 -7.60 8.38 -32.09
N GLN A 121 -8.84 8.53 -31.60
CA GLN A 121 -9.91 9.24 -32.30
C GLN A 121 -9.61 10.73 -32.50
N LYS A 122 -8.92 11.35 -31.54
CA LYS A 122 -8.46 12.75 -31.61
C LYS A 122 -7.20 12.95 -32.45
N GLY A 123 -6.52 11.87 -32.86
CA GLY A 123 -5.27 11.94 -33.60
C GLY A 123 -4.13 12.59 -32.79
N LEU A 124 -4.08 12.37 -31.47
CA LEU A 124 -3.03 12.92 -30.61
C LEU A 124 -1.67 12.30 -30.97
N SER A 125 -0.59 13.08 -30.80
CA SER A 125 0.77 12.53 -30.91
C SER A 125 1.03 11.51 -29.78
N PRO A 126 1.96 10.56 -29.96
CA PRO A 126 2.30 9.57 -28.94
C PRO A 126 2.69 10.18 -27.59
N GLU A 127 3.40 11.31 -27.61
CA GLU A 127 3.89 12.01 -26.42
C GLU A 127 2.71 12.61 -25.63
N VAL A 128 1.82 13.33 -26.31
CA VAL A 128 0.63 13.94 -25.68
C VAL A 128 -0.31 12.85 -25.17
N ALA A 129 -0.54 11.79 -25.94
CA ALA A 129 -1.35 10.66 -25.51
C ALA A 129 -0.76 9.98 -24.26
N ALA A 130 0.57 9.83 -24.18
CA ALA A 130 1.23 9.26 -23.01
C ALA A 130 1.04 10.11 -21.75
N GLU A 131 1.08 11.44 -21.87
CA GLU A 131 0.80 12.36 -20.76
C GLU A 131 -0.65 12.26 -20.30
N GLU A 132 -1.63 12.30 -21.21
CA GLU A 132 -3.05 12.15 -20.85
C GLU A 132 -3.32 10.78 -20.17
N LEU A 133 -2.77 9.69 -20.70
CA LEU A 133 -2.93 8.35 -20.12
C LEU A 133 -2.25 8.23 -18.75
N ARG A 134 -1.14 8.94 -18.55
CA ARG A 134 -0.49 9.02 -17.24
C ARG A 134 -1.43 9.66 -16.23
N ASP A 135 -2.06 10.78 -16.56
CA ASP A 135 -2.99 11.47 -15.66
C ASP A 135 -4.19 10.60 -15.30
N VAL A 136 -4.77 9.91 -16.28
CA VAL A 136 -5.81 8.89 -16.03
C VAL A 136 -5.30 7.83 -15.06
N SER A 137 -4.11 7.26 -15.30
CA SER A 137 -3.50 6.26 -14.42
C SER A 137 -3.30 6.77 -12.99
N LEU A 138 -2.86 8.02 -12.82
CA LEU A 138 -2.67 8.64 -11.50
C LEU A 138 -3.96 8.70 -10.70
N ILE A 139 -5.07 9.09 -11.35
CA ILE A 139 -6.39 9.20 -10.72
C ILE A 139 -6.89 7.82 -10.27
N PHE A 140 -6.92 6.85 -11.19
CA PHE A 140 -7.50 5.54 -10.90
C PHE A 140 -6.61 4.65 -10.02
N CYS A 141 -5.31 4.92 -9.92
CA CYS A 141 -4.40 4.19 -9.04
C CYS A 141 -4.18 4.84 -7.67
N LEU A 142 -4.85 5.95 -7.34
CA LEU A 142 -4.64 6.69 -6.09
C LEU A 142 -4.81 5.81 -4.85
N ASN A 143 -5.92 5.07 -4.75
CA ASN A 143 -6.21 4.18 -3.63
C ASN A 143 -5.12 3.10 -3.45
N ALA A 144 -4.68 2.50 -4.57
CA ALA A 144 -3.62 1.50 -4.56
C ALA A 144 -2.30 2.08 -4.03
N LYS A 145 -1.95 3.32 -4.43
CA LYS A 145 -0.75 4.02 -3.95
C LYS A 145 -0.83 4.35 -2.47
N VAL A 146 -1.98 4.87 -2.01
CA VAL A 146 -2.21 5.18 -0.59
C VAL A 146 -2.08 3.92 0.26
N PHE A 147 -2.73 2.83 -0.14
CA PHE A 147 -2.64 1.56 0.57
C PHE A 147 -1.21 1.01 0.59
N ALA A 148 -0.50 1.01 -0.54
CA ALA A 148 0.88 0.54 -0.62
C ALA A 148 1.82 1.32 0.31
N ARG A 149 1.65 2.65 0.39
CA ARG A 149 2.40 3.51 1.34
C ARG A 149 2.09 3.16 2.79
N ARG A 150 0.82 2.91 3.13
CA ARG A 150 0.41 2.57 4.50
C ARG A 150 0.96 1.21 4.95
N ILE A 151 0.92 0.21 4.08
CA ILE A 151 1.56 -1.10 4.34
C ILE A 151 3.08 -0.91 4.51
N GLY A 152 3.73 -0.14 3.65
CA GLY A 152 5.17 0.14 3.79
C GLY A 152 5.53 0.78 5.14
N LYS A 153 4.70 1.71 5.64
CA LYS A 153 4.86 2.29 6.99
C LYS A 153 4.63 1.28 8.11
N ALA A 154 3.70 0.35 7.92
CA ALA A 154 3.44 -0.72 8.88
C ALA A 154 4.62 -1.70 8.94
N ASP A 155 5.18 -2.08 7.79
CA ASP A 155 6.38 -2.90 7.66
C ASP A 155 7.57 -2.21 8.37
N GLU A 156 7.78 -0.92 8.08
CA GLU A 156 8.80 -0.10 8.74
C GLU A 156 8.62 -0.09 10.26
N SER A 157 7.39 0.13 10.75
CA SER A 157 7.09 0.12 12.18
C SER A 157 7.31 -1.24 12.85
N ALA A 158 7.11 -2.34 12.12
CA ALA A 158 7.35 -3.70 12.64
C ALA A 158 8.86 -3.98 12.74
N CYS A 159 9.65 -3.60 11.73
CA CYS A 159 11.10 -3.79 11.70
C CYS A 159 11.84 -2.92 12.72
N TYR A 160 11.44 -1.65 12.85
CA TYR A 160 12.08 -0.68 13.75
C TYR A 160 11.35 -0.57 15.08
N SER A 161 10.77 -1.67 15.57
CA SER A 161 10.12 -1.69 16.89
C SER A 161 11.09 -1.10 17.90
N LYS A 162 10.86 0.18 18.26
CA LYS A 162 11.79 0.96 19.08
C LYS A 162 12.03 0.12 20.32
N LYS A 163 13.28 -0.36 20.52
CA LYS A 163 13.71 -0.85 21.82
C LYS A 163 13.28 0.26 22.77
N LYS A 164 12.26 0.01 23.59
CA LYS A 164 11.86 0.95 24.63
C LYS A 164 13.15 1.18 25.38
N ALA A 165 13.74 2.37 25.23
CA ALA A 165 14.66 2.85 26.23
C ALA A 165 13.86 2.69 27.52
N SER A 166 14.37 1.90 28.45
CA SER A 166 13.79 1.73 29.78
C SER A 166 13.90 3.07 30.51
N SER A 167 13.10 4.05 30.09
CA SER A 167 12.82 5.24 30.86
C SER A 167 11.90 4.78 31.98
N SER A 168 12.50 4.61 33.14
CA SER A 168 11.88 4.61 34.46
C SER A 168 10.95 5.82 34.60
N SER A 169 9.74 5.75 34.05
CA SER A 169 8.73 6.76 34.26
C SER A 169 8.08 6.52 35.62
N SER A 170 8.56 7.29 36.59
CA SER A 170 7.87 7.70 37.80
C SER A 170 6.34 7.65 37.66
N VAL A 171 5.73 6.88 38.55
CA VAL A 171 4.28 6.81 38.78
C VAL A 171 3.80 8.18 39.23
N CYS A 172 3.03 8.86 38.39
CA CYS A 172 2.16 9.96 38.82
C CYS A 172 0.72 9.49 38.72
N THR A 173 0.22 8.98 39.85
CA THR A 173 -1.20 8.72 40.12
C THR A 173 -1.94 10.05 40.17
N ALA A 174 -2.56 10.46 39.05
CA ALA A 174 -3.59 11.49 39.06
C ALA A 174 -4.95 10.81 39.32
N THR A 175 -5.43 10.99 40.54
CA THR A 175 -6.71 10.51 41.05
C THR A 175 -7.88 11.13 40.30
N SER A 176 -8.77 10.25 39.85
CA SER A 176 -10.12 10.53 39.38
C SER A 176 -10.94 11.25 40.45
N THR A 177 -11.47 12.44 40.13
CA THR A 177 -12.63 13.01 40.81
C THR A 177 -13.79 13.09 39.81
N LYS A 178 -14.74 12.19 40.08
CA LYS A 178 -16.06 12.03 39.48
C LYS A 178 -16.94 13.23 39.87
N ARG A 179 -17.88 13.63 39.00
CA ARG A 179 -19.35 13.56 39.23
C ARG A 179 -20.17 14.79 38.82
N GLU A 180 -21.13 14.50 37.94
CA GLU A 180 -22.50 15.06 37.77
C GLU A 180 -22.72 16.53 37.37
N LEU A 181 -23.23 16.70 36.14
CA LEU A 181 -24.31 17.66 35.86
C LEU A 181 -25.33 17.00 34.92
N ARG A 182 -26.52 16.76 35.47
CA ARG A 182 -27.71 16.18 34.81
C ARG A 182 -28.30 17.19 33.83
N ALA A 183 -28.54 16.78 32.59
CA ALA A 183 -29.43 17.48 31.66
C ALA A 183 -30.83 16.84 31.76
N ASN A 184 -31.77 17.56 32.38
CA ASN A 184 -33.20 17.30 32.27
C ASN A 184 -33.73 18.09 31.06
N ILE A 185 -34.12 17.42 29.99
CA ILE A 185 -34.91 18.01 28.90
C ILE A 185 -36.27 17.31 28.90
N ALA A 186 -37.31 18.07 29.24
CA ALA A 186 -38.71 17.65 29.13
C ALA A 186 -39.22 17.88 27.69
N PRO A 187 -40.13 17.05 27.16
CA PRO A 187 -40.76 17.29 25.86
C PRO A 187 -41.96 18.23 26.00
N ALA A 188 -41.98 19.28 25.18
CA ALA A 188 -43.15 20.14 25.00
C ALA A 188 -44.24 19.40 24.22
N ARG A 189 -45.46 19.38 24.77
CA ARG A 189 -46.68 18.95 24.08
C ARG A 189 -47.10 20.04 23.10
N VAL A 190 -47.37 19.63 21.85
CA VAL A 190 -48.09 20.44 20.86
C VAL A 190 -49.59 20.19 21.05
N ALA A 191 -50.35 21.26 21.15
CA ALA A 191 -51.80 21.29 21.02
C ALA A 191 -52.15 21.92 19.66
#